data_AF-A0A6A4MN40-F1
#
_entry.id   AF-A0A6A4MN40-F1
#
_cell.length_a   1.000
_cell.length_b   1.000
_cell.length_c   1.000
_cell.angle_alpha   90.00
_cell.angle_beta   90.00
_cell.angle_gamma   90.00
#
_symmetry.space_group_name_H-M   'P 1'
#
loop_
_entity.id
_entity.type
_entity.pdbx_description
1 polymer ?
#
loop_
_entity_poly.entity_id
_entity_poly.type
_entity_poly.pdbx_seq_one_letter_code
_entity_poly.pdbx_strand_id
1 'polypeptide(L)' 'MLCAYSFIDPPPDISYFRDRSSGHGTLEVANATHALWTWIKNEDGNQPRIIESLWLTSLLNSGCKA' A
#
# COMPACT_ATOMS: atom_id res chain seq x y z
N MET A 1 7.30 -14.73 -22.19
CA MET A 1 7.54 -15.41 -20.90
C MET A 1 6.51 -14.90 -19.91
N LEU A 2 5.43 -15.65 -19.69
CA LEU A 2 4.29 -15.23 -18.86
C LEU A 2 4.23 -16.10 -17.61
N CYS A 3 4.98 -15.76 -16.57
CA CYS A 3 4.71 -16.31 -15.24
C CYS A 3 3.60 -15.46 -14.59
N ALA A 4 2.38 -15.61 -15.09
CA ALA A 4 1.24 -14.90 -14.54
C ALA A 4 0.66 -15.65 -13.32
N TYR A 5 1.34 -15.66 -12.16
CA TYR A 5 0.74 -16.14 -10.91
C TYR A 5 -0.51 -15.32 -10.60
N SER A 6 -1.68 -15.95 -10.51
CA SER A 6 -2.91 -15.30 -10.07
C SER A 6 -2.88 -15.07 -8.56
N PHE A 7 -3.62 -14.05 -8.11
CA PHE A 7 -3.85 -13.91 -6.67
C PHE A 7 -4.70 -15.09 -6.17
N ILE A 8 -4.47 -15.49 -4.91
CA ILE A 8 -5.32 -16.47 -4.22
C ILE A 8 -6.73 -15.88 -4.06
N ASP A 9 -7.75 -16.72 -4.29
CA ASP A 9 -9.16 -16.36 -4.15
C ASP A 9 -9.90 -17.40 -3.26
N PRO A 10 -10.63 -16.97 -2.21
CA PRO A 10 -10.79 -15.58 -1.77
C PRO A 10 -9.51 -14.97 -1.18
N PRO A 11 -9.36 -13.63 -1.17
CA PRO A 11 -8.26 -12.98 -0.44
C PRO A 11 -8.31 -13.36 1.05
N PRO A 12 -7.15 -13.59 1.70
CA PRO A 12 -7.09 -13.61 3.16
C PRO A 12 -7.59 -12.29 3.74
N ASP A 13 -8.26 -12.33 4.90
CA ASP A 13 -8.87 -11.12 5.51
C ASP A 13 -7.87 -9.98 5.78
N ILE A 14 -6.59 -10.31 5.98
CA ILE A 14 -5.51 -9.32 6.20
C ILE A 14 -5.06 -8.62 4.91
N SER A 15 -5.49 -9.09 3.74
CA SER A 15 -5.08 -8.57 2.44
C SER A 15 -5.97 -7.39 2.02
N TYR A 16 -5.64 -6.19 2.49
CA TYR A 16 -6.41 -4.96 2.21
C TYR A 16 -6.40 -4.53 0.73
N PHE A 17 -5.22 -4.49 0.10
CA PHE A 17 -5.05 -4.04 -1.29
C PHE A 17 -4.04 -4.93 -2.03
N ARG A 18 -4.31 -5.23 -3.30
CA ARG A 18 -3.44 -6.03 -4.17
C ARG A 18 -3.41 -5.41 -5.56
N ASP A 19 -2.23 -5.05 -6.03
CA ASP A 19 -1.99 -4.64 -7.40
C ASP A 19 -0.79 -5.40 -7.96
N ARG A 20 -0.91 -5.85 -9.21
CA ARG A 20 0.09 -6.68 -9.87
C ARG A 20 0.80 -5.89 -10.96
N SER A 21 1.34 -4.74 -10.58
CA SER A 21 2.03 -3.84 -11.48
C SER A 21 3.42 -3.49 -10.94
N SER A 22 4.35 -3.18 -11.83
CA SER A 22 5.61 -2.54 -11.44
C SER A 22 5.30 -1.15 -10.87
N GLY A 23 5.96 -0.76 -9.78
CA GLY A 23 5.67 0.48 -9.09
C GLY A 23 6.66 0.77 -7.98
N HIS A 24 6.39 1.81 -7.20
CA HIS A 24 7.15 2.21 -6.03
C HIS A 24 6.23 2.85 -4.98
N GLY A 25 6.69 2.87 -3.73
CA GLY A 25 5.94 3.48 -2.64
C GLY A 25 6.61 4.72 -2.09
N THR A 26 5.82 5.69 -1.63
CA THR A 26 6.28 6.82 -0.82
C THR A 26 5.69 6.73 0.58
N LEU A 27 6.50 7.06 1.58
CA LEU A 27 6.08 7.18 2.96
C LEU A 27 6.37 8.59 3.45
N GLU A 28 5.32 9.36 3.71
CA GLU A 28 5.41 10.74 4.15
C GLU A 28 5.05 10.83 5.63
N VAL A 29 6.02 11.14 6.48
CA VAL A 29 5.79 11.33 7.92
C VAL A 29 5.25 12.73 8.15
N ALA A 30 3.94 12.83 8.42
CA ALA A 30 3.30 14.12 8.64
C ALA A 30 3.54 14.66 10.06
N ASN A 31 3.50 13.77 11.07
CA ASN A 31 3.81 14.10 12.45
C ASN A 31 4.19 12.83 13.25
N ALA A 32 4.44 12.97 14.55
CA ALA A 32 4.85 11.86 15.43
C ALA A 32 3.88 10.67 15.49
N THR A 33 2.64 10.83 15.02
CA THR A 33 1.59 9.81 15.11
C THR A 33 0.98 9.44 13.76
N HIS A 34 1.28 10.15 12.67
CA HIS A 34 0.63 9.92 11.38
C HIS A 34 1.66 9.94 10.25
N ALA A 35 1.60 8.90 9.40
CA ALA A 35 2.34 8.84 8.16
C ALA A 35 1.40 8.44 7.02
N LEU A 36 1.57 9.06 5.84
CA LEU A 36 0.83 8.71 4.63
C LEU A 36 1.68 7.74 3.82
N TRP A 37 1.17 6.53 3.61
CA TRP A 37 1.73 5.57 2.66
C TRP A 37 0.99 5.72 1.33
N THR A 38 1.73 5.84 0.23
CA THR A 38 1.17 5.90 -1.12
C THR A 38 1.86 4.91 -2.03
N TRP A 39 1.09 4.14 -2.79
CA TRP A 39 1.58 3.23 -3.82
C TRP A 39 1.38 3.84 -5.20
N ILE A 40 2.48 3.93 -5.96
CA ILE A 40 2.57 4.57 -7.27
C ILE A 40 2.91 3.50 -8.30
N LYS A 41 1.99 3.25 -9.23
CA LYS A 41 2.20 2.35 -10.35
C LYS A 41 3.04 3.02 -11.42
N ASN A 42 4.03 2.30 -11.94
CA ASN A 42 4.73 2.66 -13.16
C ASN A 42 3.83 2.32 -14.35
N GLU A 43 3.57 3.31 -15.20
CA GLU A 43 2.83 3.14 -16.45
C GLU A 43 3.81 3.29 -17.62
N ASP A 44 3.98 2.25 -18.42
CA ASP A 44 4.93 2.26 -19.53
C ASP A 44 4.55 3.34 -20.55
N GLY A 45 5.48 4.26 -20.81
CA GLY A 45 5.28 5.37 -21.76
C GLY A 45 4.43 6.53 -21.24
N ASN A 46 3.97 6.47 -19.98
CA ASN A 46 3.16 7.51 -19.34
C ASN A 46 3.76 7.95 -18.00
N GLN A 47 3.15 8.97 -17.39
CA GLN A 47 3.52 9.39 -16.04
C GLN A 47 3.12 8.34 -14.99
N PRO A 48 3.94 8.12 -13.94
CA PRO A 48 3.56 7.27 -12.82
C PRO A 48 2.24 7.72 -12.19
N ARG A 49 1.40 6.77 -11.79
CA ARG A 49 0.06 7.04 -11.27
C ARG A 49 -0.08 6.53 -9.83
N ILE A 50 -0.56 7.39 -8.94
CA ILE A 50 -1.00 6.98 -7.61
C ILE A 50 -2.21 6.07 -7.76
N ILE A 51 -2.14 4.88 -7.17
CA ILE A 51 -3.22 3.90 -7.25
C ILE A 51 -3.80 3.54 -5.89
N GLU A 52 -3.08 3.78 -4.80
CA GLU A 52 -3.59 3.62 -3.44
C GLU A 52 -2.86 4.56 -2.47
N SER A 53 -3.58 5.06 -1.46
CA SER A 53 -3.01 5.81 -0.34
C SER A 53 -3.71 5.46 0.97
N LEU A 54 -2.94 5.30 2.05
CA LEU A 54 -3.47 5.00 3.37
C LEU A 54 -2.72 5.76 4.47
N TRP A 55 -3.47 6.23 5.47
CA TRP A 55 -2.88 6.81 6.67
C TRP A 55 -2.53 5.73 7.68
N LEU A 56 -1.26 5.66 8.04
CA LEU A 56 -0.76 4.88 9.16
C LEU A 56 -0.84 5.74 10.41
N THR A 57 -1.62 5.29 11.39
CA THR A 57 -1.71 5.93 12.71
C THR A 57 -0.92 5.12 13.72
N SER A 58 0.02 5.79 14.38
CA SER A 58 0.83 5.23 15.46
C SER A 58 -0.02 4.89 16.67
N LEU A 59 0.34 3.78 17.33
CA LEU A 59 -0.29 3.29 18.55
C LEU A 59 0.44 3.74 19.82
N LEU A 60 1.49 4.57 19.72
CA LEU A 60 2.36 4.97 20.85
C LEU A 60 1.63 5.53 22.08
N ASN A 61 0.44 6.11 21.90
CA ASN A 61 -0.40 6.61 23.01
C ASN A 61 -1.74 5.86 23.16
N SER A 62 -1.92 4.73 22.48
CA SER A 62 -3.23 4.06 22.41
C SER A 62 -3.50 3.05 23.53
N GLY A 63 -2.57 2.86 24.48
CA GLY A 63 -2.67 1.82 25.51
C GLY A 63 -2.68 0.41 24.91
N CYS A 64 -2.73 -0.62 25.77
CA CYS A 64 -2.96 -1.98 25.30
C CYS A 64 -4.42 -2.11 24.84
N LYS A 65 -4.64 -2.37 23.55
CA LYS A 65 -5.96 -2.82 23.06
C LYS A 65 -6.10 -4.31 23.37
N ALA A 66 -7.11 -4.65 24.17
CA ALA A 66 -7.51 -6.02 24.50
C ALA A 66 -8.18 -6.70 23.31
#